data_AF-A0A7T8JZL4-F1
#
_entry.id   AF-A0A7T8JZL4-F1
#
_cell.length_a   1.000
_cell.length_b   1.000
_cell.length_c   1.000
_cell.angle_alpha   90.00
_cell.angle_beta   90.00
_cell.angle_gamma   90.00
#
_symmetry.space_group_name_H-M   'P 1'
#
loop_
_entity.id
_entity.type
_entity.pdbx_description
1 polymer ?
#
loop_
_entity_poly.entity_id
_entity_poly.type
_entity_poly.pdbx_seq_one_letter_code
_entity_poly.pdbx_strand_id
1 'polypeptide(L)' 'MVKREANAEAWANKLIAVAEAAWNKIPEKIVRNSSTCVAKRHKALVRAIGEHVE' A
#
# COMPACT_ATOMS: atom_id res chain seq x y z
N MET A 1 -33.90 2.40 -1.86
CA MET A 1 -32.53 2.42 -1.31
C MET A 1 -31.58 1.47 -2.06
N VAL A 2 -32.03 0.25 -2.41
CA VAL A 2 -31.30 -0.78 -3.21
C VAL A 2 -30.50 -0.28 -4.43
N LYS A 3 -30.99 0.71 -5.18
CA LYS A 3 -30.31 1.24 -6.38
C LYS A 3 -29.00 1.97 -6.09
N ARG A 4 -28.83 2.55 -4.89
CA ARG A 4 -27.61 3.27 -4.50
C ARG A 4 -26.50 2.30 -4.06
N GLU A 5 -26.88 1.20 -3.42
CA GLU A 5 -25.95 0.16 -2.97
C GLU A 5 -25.38 -0.63 -4.16
N ALA A 6 -26.22 -1.01 -5.13
CA ALA A 6 -25.77 -1.63 -6.37
C ALA A 6 -24.83 -0.74 -7.20
N ASN A 7 -25.02 0.59 -7.14
CA ASN A 7 -24.13 1.55 -7.79
C ASN A 7 -22.79 1.66 -7.04
N ALA A 8 -22.82 1.70 -5.70
CA ALA A 8 -21.60 1.74 -4.89
C ALA A 8 -20.72 0.50 -5.10
N GLU A 9 -21.34 -0.68 -5.17
CA GLU A 9 -20.65 -1.94 -5.42
C GLU A 9 -20.03 -1.99 -6.83
N ALA A 10 -20.78 -1.54 -7.85
CA ALA A 10 -20.27 -1.44 -9.22
C ALA A 10 -19.09 -0.45 -9.35
N TRP A 11 -19.13 0.65 -8.60
CA TRP A 11 -18.02 1.61 -8.53
C TRP A 11 -16.81 1.05 -7.78
N ALA A 12 -17.03 0.33 -6.68
CA ALA A 12 -15.97 -0.35 -5.94
C ALA A 12 -15.25 -1.38 -6.81
N ASN A 13 -16.00 -2.20 -7.56
CA ASN A 13 -15.43 -3.20 -8.46
C ASN A 13 -14.59 -2.57 -9.58
N LYS A 14 -15.02 -1.41 -10.12
CA LYS A 14 -14.22 -0.65 -11.10
C LYS A 14 -12.92 -0.11 -10.49
N LEU A 15 -12.97 0.41 -9.28
CA LEU A 15 -11.79 0.92 -8.59
C LEU A 15 -10.78 -0.19 -8.27
N ILE A 16 -11.26 -1.36 -7.84
CA ILE A 16 -10.42 -2.55 -7.61
C ILE A 16 -9.72 -2.96 -8.90
N ALA A 17 -10.46 -3.10 -10.00
CA ALA A 17 -9.87 -3.45 -11.29
C ALA A 17 -8.81 -2.44 -11.78
N VAL A 18 -9.05 -1.14 -11.56
CA VAL A 18 -8.06 -0.10 -11.86
C VAL A 18 -6.82 -0.22 -10.98
N ALA A 19 -7.01 -0.47 -9.68
CA ALA A 19 -5.90 -0.65 -8.74
C ALA A 19 -5.05 -1.88 -9.10
N GLU A 20 -5.68 -3.01 -9.44
CA GLU A 20 -4.98 -4.23 -9.87
C GLU A 20 -4.22 -4.02 -11.18
N ALA A 21 -4.84 -3.35 -12.15
CA ALA A 21 -4.18 -3.03 -13.41
C ALA A 21 -2.99 -2.08 -13.22
N ALA A 22 -3.11 -1.10 -12.31
CA ALA A 22 -2.01 -0.23 -11.93
C ALA A 22 -0.90 -1.01 -11.22
N TRP A 23 -1.26 -1.89 -10.28
CA TRP A 23 -0.32 -2.71 -9.52
C TRP A 23 0.49 -3.64 -10.41
N ASN A 24 -0.14 -4.30 -11.38
CA ASN A 24 0.53 -5.18 -12.35
C ASN A 24 1.50 -4.44 -13.28
N LYS A 25 1.37 -3.11 -13.41
CA LYS A 25 2.29 -2.27 -14.18
C LYS A 25 3.47 -1.77 -13.36
N ILE A 26 3.47 -1.96 -12.04
CA ILE A 26 4.59 -1.54 -11.19
C ILE A 26 5.76 -2.51 -11.40
N PRO A 27 6.93 -2.04 -11.87
CA PRO A 27 8.10 -2.88 -12.00
C PRO A 27 8.53 -3.45 -10.64
N GLU A 28 8.87 -4.74 -10.58
CA GLU A 28 9.29 -5.43 -9.35
C GLU A 28 10.44 -4.71 -8.62
N LYS A 29 11.36 -4.09 -9.36
CA LYS A 29 12.45 -3.26 -8.79
C LYS A 29 11.93 -2.11 -7.92
N ILE A 30 10.79 -1.51 -8.25
CA ILE A 30 10.18 -0.41 -7.48
C ILE A 30 9.56 -0.96 -6.20
N VAL A 31 8.89 -2.11 -6.28
CA VAL A 31 8.31 -2.79 -5.11
C VAL A 31 9.43 -3.20 -4.15
N ARG A 32 10.48 -3.84 -4.65
CA ARG A 32 11.65 -4.26 -3.86
C ARG A 32 12.40 -3.06 -3.24
N ASN A 33 12.58 -1.98 -3.99
CA ASN A 33 13.19 -0.75 -3.46
C ASN A 33 12.33 -0.10 -2.37
N SER A 34 11.01 -0.16 -2.51
CA SER A 34 10.09 0.34 -1.48
C SER A 34 10.15 -0.52 -0.22
N SER A 35 10.12 -1.85 -0.35
CA SER A 35 10.23 -2.77 0.80
C SER A 35 11.57 -2.63 1.53
N THR A 36 12.67 -2.45 0.78
CA THR A 36 13.99 -2.20 1.39
C THR A 36 14.08 -0.82 2.05
N CYS A 37 13.44 0.20 1.49
CA CYS A 37 13.31 1.53 2.11
C CYS A 37 12.51 1.46 3.42
N VAL A 38 11.36 0.77 3.42
CA VAL A 38 10.53 0.55 4.62
C VAL A 38 11.31 -0.24 5.68
N ALA A 39 12.01 -1.30 5.29
CA ALA A 39 12.85 -2.07 6.21
C ALA A 39 13.99 -1.23 6.81
N LYS A 40 14.64 -0.36 6.02
CA LYS A 40 15.65 0.59 6.50
C LYS A 40 15.06 1.61 7.47
N ARG A 41 13.90 2.18 7.15
CA ARG A 41 13.18 3.12 8.01
C ARG A 41 12.73 2.47 9.32
N HIS A 42 12.24 1.24 9.27
CA HIS A 42 11.84 0.49 10.46
C HIS A 42 13.05 0.18 11.36
N LYS A 43 14.18 -0.27 10.79
CA LYS A 43 15.42 -0.45 11.55
C LYS A 43 15.93 0.85 12.16
N ALA A 44 15.89 1.95 11.41
CA ALA A 44 16.28 3.26 11.92
C ALA A 44 15.36 3.74 13.04
N LEU A 45 14.05 3.50 12.93
CA LEU A 45 13.08 3.82 13.97
C LEU A 45 13.30 2.99 15.25
N VAL A 46 13.49 1.67 15.12
CA VAL A 46 13.78 0.79 16.26
C VAL A 46 15.07 1.22 16.96
N ARG A 47 16.09 1.59 16.20
CA ARG A 47 17.33 2.12 16.75
C ARG A 47 17.12 3.46 17.47
N ALA A 48 16.40 4.40 16.85
CA ALA A 48 16.11 5.70 17.46
C ALA A 48 15.25 5.57 18.72
N ILE A 49 14.30 4.63 18.75
CA ILE A 49 13.52 4.31 19.94
C ILE A 49 14.42 3.70 21.01
N GLY A 50 15.31 2.76 20.66
CA GLY A 50 16.30 2.21 21.60
C GLY A 50 17.22 3.29 22.19
N GLU A 51 17.71 4.21 21.35
CA GLU A 51 18.52 5.36 21.74
C GLU A 51 17.73 6.44 22.53
N HIS A 52 16.40 6.36 22.60
CA HIS A 52 15.55 7.25 23.41
C HIS A 52 15.01 6.60 24.69
N VAL A 53 15.22 5.30 24.85
CA VAL A 53 14.76 4.52 26.02
C VAL A 53 15.91 4.19 26.98
N GLU A 54 17.17 4.36 26.56
CA GLU A 54 18.36 4.35 27.44
C GLU A 54 18.73 5.73 28.00
#